data_AF-A0A962CMC1-F1
#
_entry.id   AF-A0A962CMC1-F1
#
_cell.length_a   1.000
_cell.length_b   1.000
_cell.length_c   1.000
_cell.angle_alpha   90.00
_cell.angle_beta   90.00
_cell.angle_gamma   90.00
#
_symmetry.space_group_name_H-M   'P 1'
#
loop_
_entity.id
_entity.type
_entity.pdbx_description
1 polymer ?
#
loop_
_entity_poly.entity_id
_entity_poly.type
_entity_poly.pdbx_seq_one_letter_code
_entity_poly.pdbx_strand_id
1 'polypeptide(L)'
;MSDEVKQRLQDSTANCLKAYDAWDGDKKNATARETLQDAVHELRKVASRLEIEIAVSDRKQMTQKPMPIPAHRDARGAQKKDDADLSKGNEKKSDNPKPKLKPKKDEKKLEGDEE
;
A
#
# COMPACT_ATOMS: atom_id res chain seq x y z
N MET A 1 -3.69 5.00 18.39
CA MET A 1 -2.87 5.04 17.16
C MET A 1 -2.21 6.39 16.96
N SER A 2 -2.93 7.51 16.94
CA SER A 2 -2.30 8.84 16.77
C SER A 2 -1.33 9.20 17.90
N ASP A 3 -1.62 8.82 19.14
CA ASP A 3 -0.69 9.05 20.27
C ASP A 3 0.61 8.25 20.15
N GLU A 4 0.55 7.04 19.58
CA GLU A 4 1.72 6.20 19.35
C GLU A 4 2.63 6.79 18.26
N VAL A 5 2.05 7.30 17.18
CA VAL A 5 2.82 7.97 16.10
C VAL A 5 3.44 9.26 16.62
N LYS A 6 2.73 10.03 17.43
CA LYS A 6 3.26 11.24 18.08
C LYS A 6 4.45 10.91 18.98
N GLN A 7 4.33 9.90 19.83
CA GLN A 7 5.41 9.47 20.71
C GLN A 7 6.63 9.00 19.90
N ARG A 8 6.40 8.13 18.89
CA ARG A 8 7.48 7.66 18.01
C ARG A 8 8.16 8.79 17.24
N LEU A 9 7.42 9.82 16.82
CA LEU A 9 7.99 11.00 16.17
C LEU A 9 8.90 11.76 17.13
N GLN A 10 8.47 11.98 18.37
CA GLN A 10 9.28 12.64 19.39
C GLN A 10 10.56 11.85 19.67
N ASP A 11 10.44 10.54 19.90
CA ASP A 11 11.57 9.68 20.24
C ASP A 11 12.57 9.54 19.07
N SER A 12 12.08 9.30 17.85
CA SER A 12 12.94 9.17 16.66
C SER A 12 13.66 10.47 16.33
N THR A 13 12.98 11.62 16.45
CA THR A 13 13.61 12.94 16.23
C THR A 13 14.66 13.22 17.30
N ALA A 14 14.34 12.98 18.57
CA ALA A 14 15.28 13.18 19.68
C ALA A 14 16.52 12.29 19.53
N ASN A 15 16.35 11.02 19.13
CA ASN A 15 17.45 10.10 18.90
C ASN A 15 18.28 10.50 17.67
N CYS A 16 17.64 10.95 16.59
CA CYS A 16 18.33 11.45 15.40
C CYS A 16 19.17 12.69 15.70
N LEU A 17 18.67 13.64 16.50
CA LEU A 17 19.41 14.81 16.93
C LEU A 17 20.63 14.42 17.78
N LYS A 18 20.45 13.55 18.77
CA LYS A 18 21.57 13.07 19.61
C LYS A 18 22.64 12.36 18.78
N ALA A 19 22.25 11.51 17.84
CA ALA A 19 23.18 10.81 16.96
C ALA A 19 23.91 11.79 16.02
N TYR A 20 23.21 12.84 15.57
CA TYR A 20 23.80 13.89 14.76
C TYR A 20 24.86 14.67 15.55
N ASP A 21 24.55 15.12 16.76
CA ASP A 21 25.50 15.85 17.61
C ASP A 21 26.75 15.01 17.91
N ALA A 22 26.56 13.70 18.18
CA ALA A 22 27.67 12.78 18.41
C ALA A 22 28.56 12.59 17.18
N TRP A 23 27.97 12.50 15.98
CA TRP A 23 28.73 12.40 14.73
C TRP A 23 29.38 13.72 14.33
N ASP A 24 28.73 14.86 14.55
CA ASP A 24 29.28 16.18 14.22
C ASP A 24 30.49 16.52 15.11
N GLY A 25 30.45 16.10 16.38
CA GLY A 25 31.58 16.21 17.31
C GLY A 25 32.80 15.36 16.94
N ASP A 26 32.62 14.24 16.22
CA ASP A 26 33.70 13.41 15.70
C ASP A 26 33.34 12.75 14.36
N LYS A 27 33.54 13.48 13.26
CA LYS A 27 33.16 13.06 11.90
C LYS A 27 33.94 11.85 11.37
N LYS A 28 35.04 11.48 12.01
CA LYS A 28 35.85 10.32 11.64
C LYS A 28 35.37 9.04 12.32
N ASN A 29 34.49 9.15 13.31
CA ASN A 29 33.93 8.01 14.01
C ASN A 29 32.91 7.25 13.14
N ALA A 30 33.31 6.07 12.67
CA ALA A 30 32.47 5.22 11.83
C ALA A 30 31.20 4.74 12.55
N THR A 31 31.28 4.40 13.83
CA THR A 31 30.15 3.95 14.64
C THR A 31 29.14 5.07 14.86
N ALA A 32 29.59 6.30 15.11
CA ALA A 32 28.71 7.46 15.22
C ALA A 32 27.97 7.74 13.90
N ARG A 33 28.66 7.61 12.77
CA ARG A 33 28.05 7.72 11.43
C ARG A 33 26.99 6.65 11.19
N GLU A 34 27.27 5.39 11.51
CA GLU A 34 26.31 4.29 11.36
C GLU A 34 25.08 4.50 12.26
N THR A 35 25.30 4.89 13.52
CA THR A 35 24.22 5.20 14.47
C THR A 35 23.32 6.33 13.95
N LEU A 36 23.91 7.38 13.35
CA LEU A 36 23.15 8.45 12.70
C LEU A 36 22.34 7.95 11.51
N GLN A 37 22.91 7.07 10.67
CA GLN A 37 22.19 6.49 9.54
C GLN A 37 20.98 5.68 9.99
N ASP A 38 21.12 4.87 11.04
CA ASP A 38 20.01 4.11 11.62
C ASP A 38 18.93 5.02 12.22
N ALA A 39 19.33 6.06 12.94
CA ALA A 39 18.38 7.03 13.49
C ALA A 39 17.61 7.77 12.38
N VAL A 40 18.28 8.13 11.28
CA VAL A 40 17.64 8.72 10.09
C VAL A 40 16.68 7.72 9.42
N HIS A 41 17.03 6.43 9.37
CA HIS A 41 16.13 5.40 8.83
C HIS A 41 14.86 5.25 9.66
N GLU A 42 14.95 5.25 10.98
CA GLU A 42 13.77 5.24 11.85
C GLU A 42 12.90 6.50 11.65
N LEU A 43 13.52 7.69 11.55
CA LEU A 43 12.79 8.92 11.28
C LEU A 43 12.02 8.85 9.94
N ARG A 44 12.61 8.26 8.89
CA ARG A 44 11.94 8.04 7.60
C ARG A 44 10.72 7.13 7.71
N LYS A 45 10.79 6.05 8.51
CA LYS A 45 9.63 5.16 8.74
C LYS A 45 8.46 5.93 9.35
N VAL A 46 8.75 6.80 10.33
CA VAL A 46 7.73 7.65 10.97
C VAL A 46 7.18 8.68 9.99
N ALA A 47 8.03 9.33 9.19
CA ALA A 47 7.61 10.28 8.16
C ALA A 47 6.66 9.63 7.14
N SER A 48 6.99 8.44 6.61
CA SER A 48 6.11 7.71 5.69
C SER A 48 4.76 7.36 6.33
N ARG A 49 4.72 7.10 7.65
CA ARG A 49 3.46 6.86 8.35
C ARG A 49 2.59 8.11 8.39
N LEU A 50 3.17 9.27 8.65
CA LEU A 50 2.46 10.56 8.64
C LEU A 50 1.92 10.89 7.25
N GLU A 51 2.71 10.66 6.19
CA GLU A 51 2.27 10.86 4.80
C GLU A 51 1.04 10.01 4.46
N ILE A 52 0.99 8.76 4.92
CA ILE A 52 -0.19 7.90 4.76
C ILE A 52 -1.39 8.50 5.49
N GLU A 53 -1.21 8.99 6.72
CA GLU A 53 -2.31 9.57 7.51
C GLU A 53 -2.88 10.83 6.85
N ILE A 54 -2.01 11.68 6.31
CA ILE A 54 -2.40 12.85 5.51
C ILE A 54 -3.23 12.39 4.31
N ALA A 55 -2.71 11.48 3.48
CA ALA A 55 -3.40 10.97 2.30
C ALA A 55 -4.75 10.31 2.62
N VAL A 56 -4.83 9.58 3.74
CA VAL A 56 -6.08 8.96 4.22
C VAL A 56 -7.08 10.03 4.66
N SER A 57 -6.64 11.08 5.35
CA SER A 57 -7.49 12.18 5.77
C SER A 57 -8.05 12.95 4.58
N ASP A 58 -7.22 13.24 3.57
CA ASP A 58 -7.62 13.89 2.33
C ASP A 58 -8.64 13.04 1.56
N ARG A 59 -8.38 11.73 1.44
CA ARG A 59 -9.33 10.81 0.81
C ARG A 59 -10.66 10.80 1.55
N LYS A 60 -10.67 10.73 2.87
CA LYS A 60 -11.91 10.77 3.68
C LYS A 60 -12.70 12.04 3.38
N GLN A 61 -12.05 13.21 3.34
CA GLN A 61 -12.70 14.48 2.99
C GLN A 61 -13.26 14.48 1.56
N MET A 62 -12.54 13.91 0.59
CA MET A 62 -12.99 13.86 -0.81
C MET A 62 -14.10 12.84 -1.05
N THR A 63 -14.06 11.66 -0.41
CA THR A 63 -15.09 10.61 -0.53
C THR A 63 -16.43 11.00 0.12
N GLN A 64 -16.44 12.01 1.01
CA GLN A 64 -17.69 12.56 1.54
C GLN A 64 -18.46 13.39 0.52
N LYS A 65 -17.83 13.84 -0.57
CA LYS A 65 -18.54 14.52 -1.65
C LYS A 65 -19.26 13.45 -2.49
N PRO A 66 -20.61 13.39 -2.49
CA PRO A 66 -21.32 12.44 -3.32
C PRO A 66 -20.91 12.65 -4.77
N MET A 67 -20.42 11.61 -5.42
CA MET A 67 -20.16 11.70 -6.86
C MET A 67 -21.49 11.98 -7.56
N PRO A 68 -21.56 13.02 -8.42
CA PRO A 68 -22.79 13.30 -9.15
C PRO A 68 -23.17 12.06 -9.96
N ILE A 69 -24.42 11.62 -9.77
CA ILE A 69 -24.95 10.48 -10.51
C ILE A 69 -24.99 10.90 -11.99
N PRO A 70 -24.41 10.11 -12.91
CA PRO A 70 -24.50 10.43 -14.32
C PRO A 70 -25.96 10.49 -14.78
N ALA A 71 -26.32 11.48 -15.59
CA ALA A 71 -27.70 11.72 -16.02
C ALA A 71 -28.39 10.50 -16.68
N HIS A 72 -27.62 9.58 -17.26
CA HIS A 72 -28.13 8.33 -17.83
C HIS A 72 -28.46 7.25 -16.79
N ARG A 73 -27.99 7.38 -15.55
CA ARG A 73 -28.21 6.41 -14.46
C ARG A 73 -29.49 6.69 -13.67
N ASP A 74 -29.95 7.95 -13.62
CA ASP A 74 -31.23 8.32 -12.97
C ASP A 74 -32.46 7.79 -13.73
N ALA A 75 -32.37 7.65 -15.05
CA ALA A 75 -33.48 7.21 -15.89
C ALA A 75 -33.93 5.76 -15.65
N ARG A 76 -33.11 4.91 -15.00
CA ARG A 76 -33.46 3.49 -14.72
C ARG A 76 -34.13 3.26 -13.36
N GLY A 77 -34.17 4.27 -12.48
CA GLY A 77 -34.68 4.12 -11.11
C GLY A 77 -36.19 4.33 -10.96
N ALA A 78 -36.88 4.88 -11.96
CA ALA A 78 -38.29 5.26 -11.86
C ALA A 78 -39.29 4.17 -12.35
N GLN A 79 -38.80 3.08 -12.96
CA GLN A 79 -39.67 2.01 -13.47
C GLN A 79 -39.39 0.69 -12.74
N LYS A 80 -39.98 0.54 -11.54
CA LYS A 80 -40.44 -0.74 -10.96
C LYS A 80 -41.10 -0.49 -9.60
N LYS A 81 -42.36 -0.07 -9.65
CA LYS A 81 -43.35 -0.43 -8.64
C LYS A 81 -44.34 -1.33 -9.36
N ASP A 82 -44.15 -2.63 -9.25
CA ASP A 82 -45.21 -3.62 -9.40
C ASP A 82 -44.82 -4.82 -8.55
N ASP A 83 -45.62 -5.04 -7.51
CA ASP A 83 -45.62 -6.17 -6.60
C ASP A 83 -45.51 -7.52 -7.32
N ALA A 84 -44.50 -8.33 -6.98
CA ALA A 84 -44.53 -9.77 -7.20
C ALA A 84 -43.49 -10.51 -6.34
N ASP A 85 -43.99 -11.10 -5.26
CA ASP A 85 -43.75 -12.45 -4.79
C ASP A 85 -42.31 -12.90 -4.42
N LEU A 86 -42.16 -13.19 -3.12
CA LEU A 86 -41.02 -13.82 -2.49
C LEU A 86 -40.99 -15.32 -2.82
N SER A 87 -40.19 -15.77 -3.80
CA SER A 87 -39.63 -17.12 -3.72
C SER A 87 -38.57 -17.44 -4.75
N LYS A 88 -37.65 -18.31 -4.30
CA LYS A 88 -36.86 -19.27 -5.10
C LYS A 88 -35.44 -18.85 -5.50
N GLY A 89 -34.51 -19.29 -4.66
CA GLY A 89 -33.58 -20.33 -5.08
C GLY A 89 -32.32 -19.87 -5.81
N ASN A 90 -31.25 -19.72 -5.04
CA ASN A 90 -29.87 -19.58 -5.50
C ASN A 90 -29.38 -20.84 -6.23
N GLU A 91 -29.40 -20.87 -7.56
CA GLU A 91 -28.66 -21.87 -8.36
C GLU A 91 -27.37 -21.27 -8.92
N LYS A 92 -26.24 -21.69 -8.34
CA LYS A 92 -24.91 -21.50 -8.91
C LYS A 92 -24.76 -22.36 -10.16
N LYS A 93 -24.48 -21.76 -11.31
CA LYS A 93 -23.69 -22.39 -12.38
C LYS A 93 -22.69 -21.39 -12.93
N SER A 94 -21.44 -21.53 -12.49
CA SER A 94 -20.27 -20.89 -13.08
C SER A 94 -19.76 -21.83 -14.18
N ASP A 95 -19.95 -21.47 -15.45
CA ASP A 95 -19.29 -22.16 -16.56
C ASP A 95 -18.54 -21.13 -17.40
N ASN A 96 -17.23 -21.02 -17.16
CA ASN A 96 -16.33 -20.38 -18.11
C ASN A 96 -14.99 -21.16 -18.11
N PRO A 97 -14.62 -21.81 -19.22
CA PRO A 97 -13.40 -22.61 -19.27
C PRO A 97 -12.15 -21.71 -19.37
N LYS A 98 -11.25 -21.80 -18.38
CA LYS A 98 -9.92 -21.18 -18.46
C LYS A 98 -9.04 -21.90 -19.51
N PRO A 99 -8.34 -21.20 -20.41
CA PRO A 99 -7.39 -21.84 -21.32
C PRO A 99 -6.12 -22.28 -20.56
N LYS A 100 -5.72 -23.55 -20.76
CA LYS A 100 -4.52 -24.16 -20.18
C LYS A 100 -3.27 -23.69 -20.95
N LEU A 101 -2.38 -22.96 -20.29
CA LEU A 101 -1.02 -22.66 -20.78
C LEU A 101 -0.19 -23.95 -20.83
N LYS A 102 0.46 -24.22 -21.97
CA LYS A 102 1.40 -25.35 -22.14
C LYS A 102 2.77 -25.00 -21.53
N PRO A 103 3.45 -25.92 -20.83
CA PRO A 103 4.82 -25.69 -20.36
C PRO A 103 5.82 -25.72 -21.53
N LYS A 104 6.73 -24.73 -21.56
CA LYS A 104 7.89 -24.68 -22.48
C LYS A 104 8.85 -25.81 -22.11
N LYS A 105 9.30 -26.58 -23.11
CA LYS A 105 10.42 -27.51 -22.96
C LYS A 105 11.73 -26.72 -23.06
N ASP A 106 12.58 -26.84 -22.06
CA ASP A 106 13.94 -26.32 -22.07
C ASP A 106 14.80 -27.11 -23.08
N GLU A 107 15.24 -26.44 -24.14
CA GLU A 107 16.33 -26.91 -24.99
C GLU A 107 17.66 -26.50 -24.33
N LYS A 108 18.39 -27.47 -23.80
CA LYS A 108 19.81 -27.31 -23.47
C LYS A 108 20.61 -28.41 -24.18
N LYS A 109 21.14 -28.07 -25.35
CA LYS A 109 22.26 -28.76 -25.99
C LYS A 109 23.18 -27.71 -26.57
N LEU A 110 24.36 -27.59 -25.97
CA LEU A 110 25.61 -27.17 -26.61
C LEU A 110 26.71 -27.18 -25.54
N GLU A 111 27.54 -28.22 -25.57
CA GLU A 111 28.97 -28.15 -25.22
C GLU A 111 29.65 -29.34 -25.92
N GLY A 112 30.36 -29.05 -27.02
CA GLY A 112 31.61 -29.75 -27.36
C GLY A 112 32.70 -29.24 -26.41
N ASP A 113 33.85 -29.88 -26.20
CA ASP A 113 34.76 -30.52 -27.14
C ASP A 113 35.85 -31.27 -26.32
N GLU A 114 36.58 -32.18 -26.98
CA GLU A 114 37.96 -32.66 -26.68
C GLU A 114 38.19 -33.37 -25.31
N GLU A 115 38.81 -34.55 -25.17
CA GLU A 115 39.99 -35.18 -25.79
C GLU A 115 39.91 -36.72 -25.67
#